data_AF-A0A2J7PGA2-F1
#
_entry.id   AF-A0A2J7PGA2-F1
#
_cell.length_a   1.000
_cell.length_b   1.000
_cell.length_c   1.000
_cell.angle_alpha   90.00
_cell.angle_beta   90.00
_cell.angle_gamma   90.00
#
_symmetry.space_group_name_H-M   'P 1'
#
loop_
_entity.id
_entity.type
_entity.pdbx_description
1 polymer ?
#
loop_
_entity_poly.entity_id
_entity_poly.type
_entity_poly.pdbx_seq_one_letter_code
_entity_poly.pdbx_strand_id
1 'polypeptide(L)' 'MCAPRSPVLTPCYFFLWVFVEDGVYVAILPTSIHELRDRITHALQTIIADMLHRVWDEFDYPVDVCRVTQSAHIEGL' A
#
# COMPACT_ATOMS: atom_id res chain seq x y z
N MET A 1 -1.45 -4.83 22.12
CA MET A 1 -0.13 -5.45 21.82
C MET A 1 0.03 -5.55 20.31
N CYS A 2 0.60 -4.50 19.69
CA CYS A 2 0.99 -4.55 18.28
C CYS A 2 2.11 -5.58 18.09
N ALA A 3 1.95 -6.47 17.10
CA ALA A 3 2.90 -7.55 16.84
C ALA A 3 4.33 -7.02 16.54
N PRO A 4 5.40 -7.75 16.89
CA PRO A 4 6.80 -7.30 16.76
C PRO A 4 7.33 -7.32 15.32
N ARG A 5 6.46 -7.48 14.33
CA ARG A 5 6.77 -7.35 12.90
C ARG A 5 5.70 -6.50 12.26
N SER A 6 6.00 -5.21 12.14
CA SER A 6 5.11 -4.20 11.56
C SER A 6 4.50 -4.68 10.23
N PRO A 7 3.16 -4.86 10.15
CA PRO A 7 2.46 -5.08 8.90
C PRO A 7 1.83 -3.80 8.35
N VAL A 8 2.16 -2.63 8.93
CA VAL A 8 1.57 -1.34 8.55
C VAL A 8 1.97 -0.90 7.14
N LEU A 9 3.06 -1.48 6.61
CA LEU A 9 3.51 -1.25 5.24
C LEU A 9 3.04 -2.31 4.26
N THR A 10 2.53 -3.46 4.71
CA THR A 10 2.23 -4.60 3.83
C THR A 10 1.15 -4.26 2.79
N PRO A 11 0.04 -3.57 3.12
CA PRO A 11 -1.02 -3.31 2.15
C PRO A 11 -0.66 -2.19 1.17
N CYS A 12 -0.06 -1.09 1.66
CA CYS A 12 0.43 -0.02 0.79
C CYS A 12 1.53 -0.53 -0.16
N TYR A 13 2.48 -1.32 0.36
CA TYR A 13 3.54 -1.91 -0.44
C TYR A 13 2.99 -2.91 -1.47
N PHE A 14 2.02 -3.75 -1.09
CA PHE A 14 1.38 -4.69 -1.99
C PHE A 14 0.58 -3.97 -3.09
N PHE A 15 -0.20 -2.95 -2.73
CA PHE A 15 -0.95 -2.14 -3.69
C PHE A 15 -0.01 -1.43 -4.67
N LEU A 16 1.03 -0.77 -4.16
CA LEU A 16 2.03 -0.09 -4.99
C LEU A 16 2.75 -1.08 -5.92
N TRP A 17 3.11 -2.25 -5.40
CA TRP A 17 3.77 -3.30 -6.18
C TRP A 17 2.88 -3.79 -7.33
N VAL A 18 1.63 -4.14 -7.06
CA VAL A 18 0.68 -4.61 -8.09
C VAL A 18 0.40 -3.52 -9.12
N PHE A 19 0.25 -2.27 -8.68
CA PHE A 19 -0.01 -1.14 -9.58
C PHE A 19 1.18 -0.85 -10.51
N VAL A 20 2.40 -0.90 -9.98
CA VAL A 20 3.63 -0.67 -10.77
C VAL A 20 3.88 -1.84 -11.72
N GLU A 21 3.66 -3.09 -11.30
CA GLU A 21 3.74 -4.24 -12.19
C GLU A 21 2.77 -4.10 -13.37
N ASP A 22 1.50 -3.75 -13.11
CA ASP A 22 0.50 -3.55 -14.17
C ASP A 22 0.94 -2.42 -15.12
N GLY A 23 1.36 -1.27 -14.59
CA GLY A 23 1.83 -0.14 -15.42
C GLY A 23 3.10 -0.41 -16.23
N VAL A 24 4.00 -1.27 -15.74
CA VAL A 24 5.28 -1.57 -16.39
C VAL A 24 5.14 -2.68 -17.44
N TYR A 25 4.31 -3.69 -17.19
CA TYR A 25 4.24 -4.93 -17.98
C TYR A 25 3.02 -5.06 -18.92
N VAL A 26 1.99 -4.20 -18.84
CA VAL A 26 0.75 -4.33 -19.64
C VAL A 26 0.94 -4.19 -21.16
N ALA A 27 1.88 -3.37 -21.64
CA ALA A 27 1.99 -3.07 -23.07
C ALA A 27 2.91 -4.02 -23.84
N ILE A 28 4.21 -3.99 -23.56
CA ILE A 28 5.31 -4.76 -24.20
C ILE A 28 6.45 -4.80 -23.20
N LEU A 29 7.18 -5.92 -23.03
CA LEU A 29 8.32 -5.97 -22.12
C LEU A 29 9.34 -4.85 -22.43
N PRO A 30 9.74 -4.02 -21.46
CA PRO A 30 10.69 -2.95 -21.73
C PRO A 30 12.00 -3.52 -22.27
N THR A 31 12.47 -2.97 -23.38
CA THR A 31 13.64 -3.46 -24.13
C THR A 31 14.95 -2.83 -23.66
N SER A 32 14.86 -1.81 -22.80
CA SER A 32 16.02 -1.13 -22.21
C SER A 32 15.75 -0.69 -20.77
N ILE A 33 16.83 -0.49 -20.00
CA ILE A 33 16.76 0.03 -18.63
C ILE A 33 16.17 1.44 -18.60
N HIS A 34 16.42 2.25 -19.63
CA HIS A 34 15.87 3.61 -19.72
C HIS A 34 14.35 3.57 -19.86
N GLU A 35 13.84 2.71 -20.75
CA GLU A 35 12.41 2.51 -20.94
C GLU A 35 11.73 1.99 -19.67
N LEU A 36 12.37 1.05 -18.96
CA LEU A 36 11.88 0.57 -17.67
C LEU A 36 11.76 1.71 -16.64
N ARG A 37 12.79 2.55 -16.54
CA ARG A 37 12.79 3.70 -15.62
C ARG A 37 11.70 4.72 -15.96
N ASP A 38 11.52 5.02 -17.24
CA ASP A 38 10.50 5.97 -17.69
C ASP A 38 9.09 5.45 -17.39
N ARG A 39 8.86 4.15 -17.57
CA ARG A 39 7.58 3.51 -17.24
C ARG A 39 7.30 3.46 -15.75
N ILE A 40 8.30 3.14 -14.92
CA ILE A 40 8.16 3.21 -13.46
C ILE A 40 7.83 4.64 -13.03
N THR A 41 8.52 5.63 -13.60
CA THR A 41 8.26 7.05 -13.30
C THR A 41 6.85 7.45 -13.69
N HIS A 42 6.40 7.05 -14.89
CA HIS A 42 5.07 7.32 -15.38
C HIS A 42 3.99 6.63 -14.53
N ALA A 43 4.17 5.35 -14.18
CA ALA A 43 3.28 4.61 -13.30
C ALA A 43 3.20 5.27 -11.91
N LEU A 44 4.32 5.73 -11.34
CA LEU A 44 4.28 6.47 -10.07
C LEU A 44 3.58 7.83 -10.19
N GLN A 45 3.69 8.50 -11.34
CA GLN A 45 2.99 9.76 -11.61
C GLN A 45 1.49 9.59 -11.82
N THR A 46 1.03 8.43 -12.29
CA THR A 46 -0.40 8.12 -12.45
C THR A 46 -1.07 7.73 -11.14
N ILE A 47 -0.29 7.41 -10.09
CA ILE A 47 -0.83 7.25 -8.74
C ILE A 47 -1.28 8.62 -8.23
N ILE A 48 -2.59 8.86 -8.28
CA ILE A 48 -3.20 10.08 -7.79
C ILE A 48 -3.13 10.08 -6.25
N ALA A 49 -2.87 11.25 -5.64
CA ALA A 49 -2.86 11.42 -4.18
C ALA A 49 -4.14 10.87 -3.51
N ASP A 50 -5.29 10.96 -4.19
CA ASP A 50 -6.57 10.37 -3.78
C ASP A 50 -6.53 8.84 -3.67
N MET A 51 -5.85 8.13 -4.57
CA MET A 51 -5.70 6.66 -4.48
C MET A 51 -4.87 6.28 -3.26
N LEU A 52 -3.78 7.01 -3.01
CA LEU A 52 -2.98 6.80 -1.79
C LEU A 52 -3.83 7.08 -0.55
N HIS A 53 -4.53 8.20 -0.50
CA HIS A 53 -5.41 8.54 0.62
C HIS A 53 -6.46 7.46 0.91
N ARG A 54 -7.08 6.88 -0.12
CA ARG A 54 -8.04 5.77 0.06
C ARG A 54 -7.40 4.50 0.60
N VAL A 55 -6.22 4.13 0.12
CA VAL A 55 -5.48 2.97 0.63
C VAL A 55 -5.06 3.20 2.09
N TRP A 56 -4.69 4.42 2.44
CA TRP A 56 -4.40 4.81 3.82
C TRP A 56 -5.64 4.74 4.72
N ASP A 57 -6.79 5.26 4.26
CA ASP A 57 -8.05 5.26 5.01
C ASP A 57 -8.58 3.83 5.27
N GLU A 58 -8.55 2.98 4.23
CA GLU A 58 -8.92 1.56 4.32
C GLU A 58 -7.98 0.78 5.25
N PHE A 59 -6.72 1.22 5.38
CA PHE A 59 -5.76 0.61 6.31
C PHE A 59 -5.87 1.13 7.75
N ASP A 60 -6.21 2.41 7.93
CA ASP A 60 -6.36 3.01 9.26
C ASP A 60 -7.58 2.43 9.99
N TYR A 61 -8.66 2.12 9.26
CA TYR A 61 -9.89 1.55 9.82
C TYR A 61 -9.67 0.23 10.60
N PRO A 62 -9.00 -0.82 10.07
CA PRO A 62 -8.67 -2.03 10.81
C PRO A 62 -7.74 -1.81 12.00
N VAL A 63 -6.77 -0.89 11.89
CA VAL A 63 -5.83 -0.59 12.98
C VAL A 63 -6.55 0.07 14.14
N ASP A 64 -7.47 0.99 13.86
CA ASP A 64 -8.27 1.65 14.87
C ASP A 64 -9.25 0.69 15.55
N VAL A 65 -9.95 -0.15 14.78
CA VAL A 65 -10.86 -1.18 15.34
C VAL A 65 -10.10 -2.16 16.26
N CYS A 66 -8.88 -2.57 15.87
CA CYS A 66 -8.04 -3.47 16.67
C CYS A 66 -7.55 -2.80 17.98
N ARG A 67 -7.29 -1.49 17.94
CA ARG A 67 -6.94 -0.68 19.12
C ARG A 67 -8.12 -0.58 20.10
N VAL A 68 -9.32 -0.28 19.59
CA VAL A 68 -10.53 -0.10 20.42
C VAL A 68 -10.96 -1.42 21.07
N THR A 69 -10.88 -2.54 20.35
CA THR A 69 -11.21 -3.86 20.92
C THR A 69 -10.18 -4.37 21.94
N GLN A 70 -8.90 -4.02 21.80
CA GLN A 70 -7.90 -4.32 22.83
C GLN A 70 -8.05 -3.46 24.09
N SER A 71 -8.49 -2.19 24.01
CA SER A 71 -8.73 -1.40 25.21
C SER A 71 -9.96 -1.88 25.98
N ALA A 72 -11.04 -2.24 25.26
CA ALA A 72 -12.26 -2.75 25.87
C ALA A 72 -12.06 -4.08 26.64
N HIS A 73 -11.07 -4.89 26.26
CA HIS A 73 -10.73 -6.11 27.00
C HIS A 73 -9.88 -5.84 28.25
N ILE A 74 -9.11 -4.73 28.28
CA ILE A 74 -8.24 -4.36 29.41
C ILE A 74 -9.01 -3.55 30.46
N GLU A 75 -10.04 -2.80 30.09
CA GLU A 75 -10.87 -2.00 31.00
C GLU A 75 -11.99 -2.80 31.69
N GLY A 76 -12.11 -4.09 31.40
CA GLY A 76 -13.08 -5.01 32.00
C GLY A 76 -12.54 -5.90 33.14
N LEU A 77 -11.37 -5.58 33.71
CA LEU A 77 -10.81 -6.26 34.90
C LEU A 77 -10.79 -5.32 36.11
#